data_AF-A0A263HCV6-F1
#
_entry.id   AF-A0A263HCV6-F1
#
_cell.length_a   1.000
_cell.length_b   1.000
_cell.length_c   1.000
_cell.angle_alpha   90.00
_cell.angle_beta   90.00
_cell.angle_gamma   90.00
#
_symmetry.space_group_name_H-M   'P 1'
#
loop_
_entity.id
_entity.type
_entity.pdbx_description
1 polymer ?
#
loop_
_entity_poly.entity_id
_entity_poly.type
_entity_poly.pdbx_seq_one_letter_code
_entity_poly.pdbx_strand_id
1 'polypeptide(L)'
;MNDMQLIQAVDRHFDHMAEAYFGEDIEDSLEFKRVRTEVLMELQDPNSQIYSQFYDELDNSEDYHIALGSGAMMDIIETRQQAIEKVIKAQFFMRKQRMMIVITGNKQ
;
A
#
# COMPACT_ATOMS: atom_id res chain seq x y z
N MET A 1 34.44 8.21 20.55
CA MET A 1 32.98 8.32 20.35
C MET A 1 32.35 7.59 21.51
N ASN A 2 31.56 8.28 22.32
CA ASN A 2 30.88 7.71 23.51
C ASN A 2 29.59 7.01 23.05
N ASP A 3 29.23 5.87 23.63
CA ASP A 3 28.00 5.10 23.36
C ASP A 3 26.74 5.98 23.28
N MET A 4 26.64 7.02 24.09
CA MET A 4 25.53 7.99 24.06
C MET A 4 25.45 8.78 22.73
N GLN A 5 26.59 9.08 22.12
CA GLN A 5 26.65 9.72 20.80
C GLN A 5 26.31 8.74 19.68
N LEU A 6 26.58 7.45 19.88
CA LEU A 6 26.21 6.39 18.94
C LEU A 6 24.69 6.17 18.94
N ILE A 7 24.09 6.09 20.12
CA ILE A 7 22.62 5.97 20.30
C ILE A 7 21.91 7.16 19.66
N GLN A 8 22.35 8.39 19.96
CA GLN A 8 21.78 9.59 19.36
C GLN A 8 21.98 9.70 17.84
N ALA A 9 23.03 9.09 17.28
CA ALA A 9 23.25 9.05 15.84
C ALA A 9 22.34 8.00 15.17
N VAL A 10 22.13 6.86 15.83
CA VAL A 10 21.23 5.81 15.38
C VAL A 10 19.77 6.29 15.45
N ASP A 11 19.35 6.92 16.55
CA ASP A 11 18.00 7.48 16.70
C ASP A 11 17.72 8.55 15.64
N ARG A 12 18.64 9.51 15.45
CA ARG A 12 18.49 10.53 14.39
C ARG A 12 18.48 9.93 12.98
N HIS A 13 19.18 8.82 12.75
CA HIS A 13 19.12 8.13 11.47
C HIS A 13 17.76 7.46 11.26
N PHE A 14 17.19 6.85 12.30
CA PHE A 14 15.83 6.31 12.26
C PHE A 14 14.78 7.40 12.11
N ASP A 15 14.94 8.55 12.76
CA ASP A 15 14.05 9.71 12.63
C ASP A 15 14.12 10.31 11.23
N HIS A 16 15.31 10.50 10.65
CA HIS A 16 15.42 10.97 9.26
C HIS A 16 14.92 9.95 8.24
N MET A 17 15.08 8.66 8.52
CA MET A 17 14.42 7.63 7.74
C MET A 17 12.90 7.75 7.90
N ALA A 18 12.36 7.86 9.11
CA ALA A 18 10.93 8.04 9.34
C ALA A 18 10.41 9.30 8.64
N GLU A 19 11.10 10.44 8.72
CA GLU A 19 10.74 11.69 8.04
C GLU A 19 10.81 11.57 6.52
N ALA A 20 11.79 10.86 5.95
CA ALA A 20 11.80 10.56 4.52
C ALA A 20 10.70 9.55 4.12
N TYR A 21 10.31 8.66 5.04
CA TYR A 21 9.26 7.64 4.84
C TYR A 21 7.83 8.17 5.05
N PHE A 22 7.64 9.21 5.86
CA PHE A 22 6.34 9.82 6.19
C PHE A 22 6.16 11.24 5.63
N GLY A 23 7.25 11.90 5.22
CA GLY A 23 7.25 13.29 4.73
C GLY A 23 7.20 13.43 3.21
N GLU A 24 7.58 12.39 2.45
CA GLU A 24 7.24 12.30 1.03
C GLU A 24 5.87 11.62 0.90
N ASP A 25 4.96 12.23 0.14
CA ASP A 25 3.71 11.59 -0.23
C ASP A 25 4.06 10.29 -0.96
N ILE A 26 3.77 9.14 -0.33
CA ILE A 26 4.08 7.83 -0.89
C ILE A 26 3.52 7.70 -2.31
N GLU A 27 2.41 8.41 -2.59
CA GLU A 27 1.71 8.42 -3.86
C GLU A 27 2.53 9.12 -4.97
N ASP A 28 3.48 9.98 -4.59
CA ASP A 28 4.39 10.64 -5.50
C ASP A 28 5.63 9.82 -5.86
N SER A 29 5.96 8.81 -5.05
CA SER A 29 7.11 7.95 -5.31
C SER A 29 6.96 7.21 -6.65
N LEU A 30 8.06 7.14 -7.42
CA LEU A 30 8.09 6.39 -8.68
C LEU A 30 7.70 4.92 -8.50
N GLU A 31 8.08 4.33 -7.36
CA GLU A 31 7.76 2.95 -7.03
C GLU A 31 6.26 2.77 -6.79
N PHE A 32 5.60 3.66 -6.05
CA PHE A 32 4.16 3.59 -5.86
C PHE A 32 3.41 3.80 -7.18
N LYS A 33 3.82 4.77 -8.00
CA LYS A 33 3.25 5.01 -9.33
C LYS A 33 3.37 3.77 -10.22
N ARG A 34 4.48 3.03 -10.12
CA ARG A 34 4.68 1.76 -10.81
C ARG A 34 3.77 0.65 -10.28
N VAL A 35 3.71 0.46 -8.96
CA VAL A 35 2.82 -0.54 -8.34
C VAL A 35 1.36 -0.26 -8.69
N ARG A 36 0.94 1.02 -8.64
CA ARG A 36 -0.39 1.45 -9.06
C ARG A 36 -0.70 1.02 -10.49
N THR A 37 0.19 1.30 -11.44
CA THR A 37 -0.01 0.90 -12.84
C THR A 37 -0.12 -0.61 -13.00
N GLU A 38 0.75 -1.38 -12.34
CA GLU A 38 0.73 -2.84 -12.40
C GLU A 38 -0.58 -3.41 -11.83
N VAL A 39 -1.01 -2.93 -10.66
CA VAL A 39 -2.29 -3.31 -10.04
C VAL A 39 -3.46 -2.97 -10.95
N LEU A 40 -3.50 -1.76 -11.52
CA LEU A 40 -4.56 -1.36 -12.44
C LEU A 40 -4.62 -2.21 -13.72
N MET A 41 -3.48 -2.68 -14.21
CA MET A 41 -3.44 -3.62 -15.34
C MET A 41 -3.94 -5.01 -14.93
N GLU A 42 -3.50 -5.53 -13.79
CA GLU A 42 -3.92 -6.85 -13.29
C GLU A 42 -5.42 -6.89 -12.92
N LEU A 43 -6.01 -5.76 -12.50
CA LEU A 43 -7.46 -5.64 -12.30
C LEU A 43 -8.27 -5.79 -13.59
N GLN A 44 -7.66 -5.70 -14.76
CA GLN A 44 -8.34 -5.94 -16.04
C GLN A 44 -8.35 -7.43 -16.41
N ASP A 45 -7.55 -8.28 -15.75
CA ASP A 45 -7.53 -9.72 -15.95
C ASP A 45 -8.36 -10.43 -14.86
N PRO A 46 -9.52 -11.02 -15.20
CA PRO A 46 -10.37 -11.73 -14.26
C PRO A 46 -9.71 -12.94 -13.59
N ASN A 47 -8.62 -13.47 -14.17
CA ASN A 47 -7.89 -14.59 -13.59
C ASN A 47 -6.77 -14.16 -12.65
N SER A 48 -6.53 -12.85 -12.50
CA SER A 48 -5.46 -12.37 -11.62
C SER A 48 -5.85 -12.50 -10.15
N GLN A 49 -4.85 -12.72 -9.30
CA GLN A 49 -5.05 -12.72 -7.85
C GLN A 49 -5.49 -11.32 -7.36
N ILE A 50 -5.03 -10.26 -8.00
CA ILE A 50 -5.38 -8.87 -7.70
C ILE A 50 -6.88 -8.62 -7.95
N TYR A 51 -7.43 -9.18 -9.02
CA TYR A 51 -8.86 -9.12 -9.31
C TYR A 51 -9.68 -9.75 -8.18
N SER A 52 -9.30 -10.97 -7.75
CA SER A 52 -9.95 -11.62 -6.60
C SER A 52 -9.86 -10.77 -5.33
N GLN A 53 -8.68 -10.24 -5.00
CA GLN A 53 -8.48 -9.40 -3.82
C GLN A 53 -9.34 -8.14 -3.84
N PHE A 54 -9.50 -7.52 -5.00
CA PHE A 54 -10.37 -6.35 -5.15
C PHE A 54 -11.84 -6.69 -4.90
N TYR A 55 -12.33 -7.82 -5.40
CA TYR A 55 -13.70 -8.25 -5.11
C TYR A 55 -13.89 -8.66 -3.66
N ASP A 56 -12.89 -9.31 -3.05
CA ASP A 56 -12.92 -9.59 -1.61
C ASP A 56 -13.02 -8.29 -0.80
N GLU A 57 -12.29 -7.23 -1.16
CA GLU A 57 -12.38 -5.92 -0.50
C GLU A 57 -13.75 -5.26 -0.66
N LEU A 58 -14.36 -5.40 -1.84
CA LEU A 58 -15.73 -4.91 -2.10
C LEU A 58 -16.78 -5.67 -1.32
N ASP A 59 -16.70 -7.00 -1.33
CA ASP A 59 -17.66 -7.88 -0.65
C ASP A 59 -17.56 -7.75 0.88
N ASN A 60 -16.42 -7.30 1.41
CA ASN A 60 -16.25 -6.98 2.82
C ASN A 60 -16.62 -5.52 3.17
N SER A 61 -17.04 -4.71 2.18
CA SER A 61 -17.43 -3.31 2.41
C SER A 61 -18.94 -3.19 2.68
N GLU A 62 -19.31 -2.85 3.91
CA GLU A 62 -20.70 -2.57 4.28
C GLU A 62 -21.30 -1.42 3.47
N ASP A 63 -20.51 -0.36 3.23
CA ASP A 63 -20.92 0.80 2.44
C ASP A 63 -21.24 0.41 0.99
N TYR A 64 -20.49 -0.54 0.42
CA TYR A 64 -20.76 -1.06 -0.92
C TYR A 64 -22.10 -1.78 -0.98
N HIS A 65 -22.40 -2.62 0.01
CA HIS A 65 -23.69 -3.33 0.09
C HIS A 65 -24.87 -2.37 0.29
N ILE A 66 -24.70 -1.34 1.11
CA ILE A 66 -25.71 -0.29 1.30
C ILE A 66 -25.95 0.47 -0.01
N ALA A 67 -24.88 0.86 -0.70
CA ALA A 67 -24.96 1.59 -1.96
C ALA A 67 -25.60 0.75 -3.08
N LEU A 68 -25.30 -0.55 -3.14
CA LEU A 68 -25.97 -1.50 -4.04
C LEU A 68 -27.47 -1.61 -3.73
N GLY A 69 -27.83 -1.74 -2.45
CA GLY A 69 -29.22 -1.86 -2.01
C GLY A 69 -30.05 -0.60 -2.26
N SER A 70 -29.43 0.59 -2.18
CA SER A 70 -30.08 1.87 -2.42
C SER A 70 -30.06 2.31 -3.90
N GLY A 71 -29.22 1.70 -4.73
CA GLY A 71 -28.99 2.11 -6.11
C GLY A 71 -28.20 3.42 -6.23
N ALA A 72 -27.50 3.85 -5.18
CA ALA A 72 -26.70 5.07 -5.16
C ALA A 72 -25.42 4.89 -5.99
N MET A 73 -25.51 5.14 -7.30
CA MET A 73 -24.42 4.88 -8.24
C MET A 73 -23.13 5.64 -7.92
N MET A 74 -23.22 6.85 -7.37
CA MET A 74 -22.04 7.61 -6.98
C MET A 74 -21.28 6.93 -5.83
N ASP A 75 -22.00 6.47 -4.82
CA ASP A 75 -21.43 5.77 -3.65
C ASP A 75 -20.85 4.41 -4.06
N ILE A 76 -21.47 3.74 -5.04
CA ILE A 76 -20.92 2.53 -5.67
C ILE A 76 -19.58 2.82 -6.35
N ILE A 77 -19.45 3.92 -7.09
CA ILE A 77 -18.20 4.30 -7.76
C ILE A 77 -17.13 4.64 -6.72
N GLU A 78 -17.49 5.40 -5.69
CA GLU A 78 -16.58 5.82 -4.63
C GLU A 78 -16.03 4.62 -3.85
N THR A 79 -16.89 3.71 -3.41
CA THR A 79 -16.48 2.48 -2.70
C THR A 79 -15.57 1.59 -3.57
N ARG A 80 -15.82 1.52 -4.89
CA ARG A 80 -14.91 0.86 -5.83
C ARG A 80 -13.55 1.53 -5.91
N GLN A 81 -13.51 2.85 -5.98
CA GLN A 81 -12.24 3.57 -5.99
C GLN A 81 -11.45 3.34 -4.70
N GLN A 82 -12.11 3.39 -3.55
CA GLN A 82 -11.48 3.12 -2.26
C GLN A 82 -10.93 1.68 -2.17
N ALA A 83 -11.66 0.69 -2.67
CA ALA A 83 -11.18 -0.69 -2.72
C ALA A 83 -9.94 -0.83 -3.62
N ILE A 84 -9.91 -0.18 -4.78
CA ILE A 84 -8.72 -0.14 -5.65
C ILE A 84 -7.53 0.47 -4.92
N GLU A 85 -7.71 1.60 -4.23
CA GLU A 85 -6.66 2.28 -3.47
C GLU A 85 -6.11 1.40 -2.34
N LYS A 86 -6.97 0.67 -1.62
CA LYS A 86 -6.56 -0.29 -0.59
C LYS A 86 -5.69 -1.39 -1.17
N VAL A 87 -6.09 -1.99 -2.30
CA VAL A 87 -5.32 -3.04 -2.97
C VAL A 87 -3.96 -2.52 -3.43
N ILE A 88 -3.89 -1.32 -4.03
CA ILE A 88 -2.63 -0.70 -4.44
C ILE A 88 -1.70 -0.52 -3.23
N LYS A 89 -2.22 0.05 -2.14
CA LYS A 89 -1.45 0.28 -0.90
C LYS A 89 -0.97 -1.04 -0.30
N ALA A 90 -1.82 -2.07 -0.22
CA ALA A 90 -1.46 -3.39 0.27
C ALA A 90 -0.33 -4.02 -0.56
N GLN A 91 -0.42 -3.96 -1.89
CA GLN A 91 0.62 -4.48 -2.80
C GLN A 91 1.94 -3.73 -2.66
N PHE A 92 1.89 -2.41 -2.53
CA PHE A 92 3.07 -1.59 -2.28
C PHE A 92 3.75 -1.97 -0.96
N PHE A 93 3.01 -2.06 0.13
CA PHE A 93 3.56 -2.45 1.43
C PHE A 93 4.13 -3.86 1.44
N MET A 94 3.46 -4.83 0.81
CA MET A 94 3.99 -6.19 0.70
C MET A 94 5.33 -6.24 -0.04
N ARG A 95 5.49 -5.46 -1.12
CA ARG A 95 6.75 -5.38 -1.86
C ARG A 95 7.86 -4.72 -1.04
N LYS A 96 7.54 -3.62 -0.34
CA LYS A 96 8.48 -2.97 0.59
C LYS A 96 8.95 -3.92 1.69
N GLN A 97 8.04 -4.66 2.32
CA GLN A 97 8.38 -5.65 3.35
C GLN A 97 9.28 -6.77 2.80
N ARG A 98 8.99 -7.30 1.60
CA ARG A 98 9.85 -8.31 0.95
C ARG A 98 11.27 -7.78 0.73
N MET A 99 11.42 -6.54 0.27
CA MET A 99 12.75 -5.93 0.10
C MET A 99 13.50 -5.77 1.42
N MET A 100 12.81 -5.35 2.49
CA MET A 100 13.41 -5.18 3.81
C MET A 100 13.90 -6.52 4.40
N ILE A 101 13.16 -7.61 4.20
CA ILE A 101 13.55 -8.96 4.60
C ILE A 101 14.79 -9.44 3.83
N VAL A 102 14.87 -9.18 2.52
CA VAL A 102 16.05 -9.57 1.71
C VAL A 102 17.32 -8.85 2.17
N ILE A 103 17.22 -7.57 2.54
CA ILE A 103 18.36 -6.77 3.01
C ILE A 103 18.84 -7.23 4.40
N THR A 104 17.92 -7.65 5.27
CA THR A 104 18.25 -8.10 6.63
C THR A 104 18.64 -9.59 6.70
N GLY A 105 18.16 -10.42 5.77
CA GLY A 105 18.44 -11.85 5.69
C GLY A 105 19.79 -12.22 5.05
N ASN A 106 20.44 -11.30 4.33
CA ASN A 106 21.76 -11.52 3.72
C ASN A 106 22.96 -11.27 4.67
N LYS A 107 22.72 -11.21 5.98
CA LYS A 107 23.76 -11.13 7.03
C LYS A 107 23.96 -12.48 7.72
N GLN A 108 24.15 -13.56 6.96
CA GLN A 108 24.67 -14.83 7.48
C GLN A 108 26.03 -15.16 6.87
#